data_AF-A0A0S8A4L3-F1
#
_entry.id   AF-A0A0S8A4L3-F1
#
_cell.length_a   1.000
_cell.length_b   1.000
_cell.length_c   1.000
_cell.angle_alpha   90.00
_cell.angle_beta   90.00
_cell.angle_gamma   90.00
#
_symmetry.space_group_name_H-M   'P 1'
#
loop_
_entity.id
_entity.type
_entity.pdbx_description
1 polymer ?
#
loop_
_entity_poly.entity_id
_entity_poly.type
_entity_poly.pdbx_seq_one_letter_code
_entity_poly.pdbx_strand_id
1 'polypeptide(L)'
;KAVALFQEEPGNLSSEAAMELAKACFDCGKKEAGSELMKHVVRNNHEDQKVLEQARKLFADMGMADEGNDIISGTQQEVIALNNDGVDLAKQGNIQESIKLFVKAARAMPENLIINLNTAQSIIMFMQKDGANERSLQEAKIYLDRVRGLDSSNQRFQKLIARFHELAGASK
;
A
#
# COMPACT_ATOMS: atom_id res chain seq x y z
N LYS A 1 -6.95 -9.16 -21.74
CA LYS A 1 -8.00 -9.26 -20.69
C LYS A 1 -7.42 -8.95 -19.30
N ALA A 2 -6.36 -9.63 -18.83
CA ALA A 2 -5.75 -9.36 -17.52
C ALA A 2 -5.21 -7.91 -17.36
N VAL A 3 -4.48 -7.39 -18.36
CA VAL A 3 -3.97 -6.00 -18.33
C VAL A 3 -5.10 -4.95 -18.30
N ALA A 4 -6.22 -5.22 -18.98
CA ALA A 4 -7.37 -4.31 -18.98
C ALA A 4 -8.08 -4.31 -17.61
N LEU A 5 -8.23 -5.48 -16.98
CA LEU A 5 -8.77 -5.58 -15.61
C LEU A 5 -7.86 -4.88 -14.60
N PHE A 6 -6.54 -4.94 -14.78
CA PHE A 6 -5.59 -4.19 -13.95
C PHE A 6 -5.73 -2.67 -14.11
N GLN A 7 -6.05 -2.18 -15.31
CA GLN A 7 -6.28 -0.74 -15.52
C GLN A 7 -7.55 -0.24 -14.84
N GLU A 8 -8.57 -1.09 -14.69
CA GLU A 8 -9.83 -0.76 -14.01
C GLU A 8 -9.70 -0.89 -12.48
N GLU A 9 -9.13 -1.99 -12.00
CA GLU A 9 -9.01 -2.29 -10.56
C GLU A 9 -7.61 -2.83 -10.21
N PRO A 10 -6.58 -1.97 -10.13
CA PRO A 10 -5.21 -2.40 -9.88
C PRO A 10 -5.04 -3.10 -8.52
N GLY A 11 -5.82 -2.72 -7.51
CA GLY A 11 -5.79 -3.32 -6.17
C GLY A 11 -6.22 -4.79 -6.12
N ASN A 12 -6.84 -5.35 -7.16
CA ASN A 12 -7.23 -6.77 -7.16
C ASN A 12 -6.11 -7.70 -7.62
N LEU A 13 -4.99 -7.16 -8.09
CA LEU A 13 -3.85 -7.93 -8.56
C LEU A 13 -2.75 -7.95 -7.48
N SER A 14 -2.41 -9.14 -6.99
CA SER A 14 -1.25 -9.33 -6.10
C SER A 14 0.04 -8.95 -6.81
N SER A 15 1.04 -8.50 -6.06
CA SER A 15 2.35 -8.12 -6.58
C SER A 15 3.06 -9.27 -7.31
N GLU A 16 2.89 -10.51 -6.86
CA GLU A 16 3.42 -11.71 -7.53
C GLU A 16 2.82 -11.86 -8.94
N ALA A 17 1.49 -11.94 -9.04
CA ALA A 17 0.79 -12.00 -10.33
C ALA A 17 1.06 -10.79 -11.23
N ALA A 18 1.22 -9.59 -10.67
CA ALA A 18 1.61 -8.40 -11.42
C ALA A 18 3.02 -8.52 -12.01
N MET A 19 3.98 -9.06 -11.26
CA MET A 19 5.34 -9.29 -11.72
C MET A 19 5.39 -10.35 -12.84
N GLU A 20 4.63 -11.44 -12.71
CA GLU A 20 4.49 -12.46 -13.76
C GLU A 20 3.87 -11.89 -15.04
N LEU A 21 2.80 -11.10 -14.89
CA LEU A 21 2.15 -10.46 -16.03
C LEU A 21 3.05 -9.40 -16.67
N ALA A 22 3.85 -8.67 -15.88
CA ALA A 22 4.82 -7.72 -16.38
C ALA A 22 5.87 -8.42 -17.25
N LYS A 23 6.40 -9.56 -16.77
CA LYS A 23 7.31 -10.40 -17.55
C LYS A 23 6.69 -10.81 -18.88
N ALA A 24 5.46 -11.32 -18.86
CA ALA A 24 4.75 -11.70 -20.08
C ALA A 24 4.53 -10.52 -21.04
N CYS A 25 4.27 -9.32 -20.52
CA CYS A 25 4.18 -8.09 -21.31
C CYS A 25 5.51 -7.75 -21.97
N PHE A 26 6.63 -7.80 -21.24
CA PHE A 26 7.96 -7.54 -21.79
C PHE A 26 8.35 -8.57 -22.86
N ASP A 27 8.11 -9.86 -22.61
CA ASP A 27 8.36 -10.94 -23.57
C ASP A 27 7.55 -10.74 -24.88
N CYS A 28 6.40 -10.08 -24.81
CA CYS A 28 5.56 -9.72 -25.96
C CYS A 28 5.86 -8.34 -26.57
N GLY A 29 6.91 -7.65 -26.11
CA GLY A 29 7.28 -6.30 -26.56
C GLY A 29 6.35 -5.18 -26.08
N LYS A 30 5.44 -5.45 -25.13
CA LYS A 30 4.50 -4.47 -24.56
C LYS A 30 5.11 -3.75 -23.36
N LYS A 31 6.14 -2.96 -23.61
CA LYS A 31 6.97 -2.33 -22.57
C LYS A 31 6.17 -1.45 -21.61
N GLU A 32 5.28 -0.61 -22.13
CA GLU A 32 4.49 0.33 -21.32
C GLU A 32 3.58 -0.41 -20.33
N ALA A 33 2.91 -1.47 -20.81
CA ALA A 33 2.05 -2.29 -19.95
C ALA A 33 2.86 -3.04 -18.89
N GLY A 34 4.03 -3.55 -19.25
CA GLY A 34 4.95 -4.20 -18.29
C GLY A 34 5.44 -3.22 -17.23
N SER A 35 5.85 -2.02 -17.63
CA SER A 35 6.31 -0.96 -16.73
C SER A 35 5.21 -0.51 -15.76
N GLU A 36 3.96 -0.35 -16.20
CA GLU A 36 2.85 -0.02 -15.29
C GLU A 36 2.55 -1.11 -14.26
N LEU A 37 2.63 -2.38 -14.65
CA LEU A 37 2.52 -3.50 -13.71
C LEU A 37 3.68 -3.50 -12.71
N MET A 38 4.90 -3.21 -13.15
CA MET A 38 6.05 -3.08 -12.26
C MET A 38 5.91 -1.90 -11.30
N LYS A 39 5.35 -0.76 -11.73
CA LYS A 39 5.02 0.34 -10.81
C LYS A 39 4.05 -0.13 -9.72
N HIS A 40 3.05 -0.94 -10.07
CA HIS A 40 2.14 -1.51 -9.06
C HIS A 40 2.85 -2.41 -8.05
N VAL A 41 3.75 -3.28 -8.51
CA VAL A 41 4.61 -4.10 -7.63
C VAL A 41 5.41 -3.22 -6.68
N VAL A 42 6.09 -2.19 -7.20
CA VAL A 42 6.90 -1.28 -6.39
C VAL A 42 6.05 -0.48 -5.42
N ARG A 43 4.88 0.02 -5.84
CA ARG A 43 3.96 0.76 -4.97
C ARG A 43 3.48 -0.07 -3.79
N ASN A 44 3.25 -1.36 -4.00
CA ASN A 44 2.85 -2.28 -2.93
C ASN A 44 4.03 -2.69 -2.03
N ASN A 45 5.26 -2.61 -2.51
CA ASN A 45 6.44 -3.17 -1.84
C ASN A 45 7.60 -2.18 -1.73
N HIS A 46 7.30 -0.88 -1.60
CA HIS A 46 8.30 0.19 -1.72
C HIS A 46 9.45 0.15 -0.71
N GLU A 47 9.34 -0.61 0.38
CA GLU A 47 10.43 -0.85 1.36
C GLU A 47 10.96 -2.30 1.35
N ASP A 48 10.31 -3.23 0.62
CA ASP A 48 10.72 -4.63 0.56
C ASP A 48 11.88 -4.79 -0.43
N GLN A 49 13.11 -4.83 0.10
CA GLN A 49 14.31 -4.94 -0.71
C GLN A 49 14.33 -6.20 -1.59
N LYS A 50 13.75 -7.31 -1.13
CA LYS A 50 13.73 -8.55 -1.91
C LYS A 50 12.85 -8.40 -3.14
N VAL A 51 11.66 -7.82 -3.00
CA VAL A 51 10.76 -7.56 -4.14
C VAL A 51 11.37 -6.51 -5.08
N LEU A 52 11.99 -5.47 -4.54
CA LEU A 52 12.65 -4.43 -5.35
C LEU A 52 13.84 -4.98 -6.15
N GLU A 53 14.64 -5.86 -5.56
CA GLU A 53 15.74 -6.54 -6.27
C GLU A 53 15.21 -7.44 -7.40
N GLN A 54 14.11 -8.17 -7.17
CA GLN A 54 13.45 -8.96 -8.20
C GLN A 54 12.94 -8.07 -9.35
N ALA A 55 12.35 -6.91 -9.01
CA ALA A 55 11.91 -5.94 -10.00
C ALA A 55 13.07 -5.39 -10.84
N ARG A 56 14.20 -5.00 -10.20
CA ARG A 56 15.41 -4.56 -10.92
C ARG A 56 15.94 -5.64 -11.84
N LYS A 57 15.99 -6.88 -11.36
CA LYS A 57 16.45 -8.02 -12.15
C LYS A 57 15.57 -8.22 -13.39
N LEU A 58 14.26 -8.18 -13.25
CA LEU A 58 13.35 -8.35 -14.39
C LEU A 58 13.57 -7.26 -15.45
N PHE A 59 13.73 -6.00 -15.05
CA PHE A 59 14.08 -4.93 -16.00
C PHE A 59 15.44 -5.16 -16.67
N ALA A 60 16.45 -5.59 -15.91
CA ALA A 60 17.79 -5.87 -16.43
C ALA A 60 17.79 -7.03 -17.45
N ASP A 61 17.05 -8.10 -17.17
CA ASP A 61 16.91 -9.25 -18.06
C ASP A 61 16.30 -8.85 -19.42
N MET A 62 15.49 -7.78 -19.44
CA MET A 62 14.87 -7.21 -20.65
C MET A 62 15.72 -6.11 -21.32
N GLY A 63 16.94 -5.88 -20.86
CA GLY A 63 17.82 -4.82 -21.37
C GLY A 63 17.36 -3.40 -21.01
N MET A 64 16.54 -3.25 -19.96
CA MET A 64 15.93 -2.00 -19.51
C MET A 64 16.43 -1.60 -18.12
N ALA A 65 17.69 -1.91 -17.77
CA ALA A 65 18.22 -1.74 -16.42
C ALA A 65 18.12 -0.29 -15.91
N ASP A 66 18.56 0.69 -16.72
CA ASP A 66 18.54 2.10 -16.35
C ASP A 66 17.09 2.62 -16.21
N GLU A 67 16.24 2.36 -17.20
CA GLU A 67 14.81 2.72 -17.17
C GLU A 67 14.10 2.09 -15.97
N GLY A 68 14.39 0.82 -15.67
CA GLY A 68 13.84 0.11 -14.52
C GLY A 68 14.26 0.75 -13.19
N ASN A 69 15.52 1.19 -13.08
CA ASN A 69 16.00 1.88 -11.88
C ASN A 69 15.27 3.23 -11.68
N ASP A 70 15.07 3.99 -12.76
CA ASP A 70 14.33 5.25 -12.73
C ASP A 70 12.86 5.04 -12.35
N ILE A 71 12.20 4.05 -12.94
CA ILE A 71 10.81 3.68 -12.62
C ILE A 71 10.69 3.31 -11.15
N ILE A 72 11.58 2.44 -10.64
CA ILE A 72 11.54 2.01 -9.24
C ILE A 72 11.75 3.20 -8.30
N SER A 73 12.80 3.99 -8.54
CA SER A 73 13.13 5.15 -7.71
C SER A 73 12.00 6.18 -7.68
N GLY A 74 11.49 6.57 -8.85
CA GLY A 74 10.38 7.52 -8.96
C GLY A 74 9.12 7.01 -8.28
N THR A 75 8.80 5.72 -8.44
CA THR A 75 7.64 5.11 -7.79
C THR A 75 7.78 5.05 -6.27
N GLN A 76 8.98 4.76 -5.74
CA GLN A 76 9.23 4.84 -4.29
C GLN A 76 9.02 6.27 -3.78
N GLN A 77 9.54 7.27 -4.50
CA GLN A 77 9.36 8.67 -4.13
C GLN A 77 7.89 9.10 -4.12
N GLU A 78 7.08 8.65 -5.09
CA GLU A 78 5.63 8.90 -5.10
C GLU A 78 4.95 8.35 -3.83
N VAL A 79 5.27 7.12 -3.44
CA VAL A 79 4.70 6.50 -2.23
C VAL A 79 5.15 7.25 -0.97
N ILE A 80 6.42 7.62 -0.88
CA ILE A 80 6.98 8.37 0.25
C ILE A 80 6.30 9.74 0.37
N ALA A 81 6.14 10.46 -0.75
CA ALA A 81 5.47 11.76 -0.78
C ALA A 81 4.02 11.66 -0.30
N LEU A 82 3.24 10.73 -0.86
CA LEU A 82 1.86 10.48 -0.44
C LEU A 82 1.77 10.14 1.05
N ASN A 83 2.69 9.33 1.53
CA ASN A 83 2.73 8.93 2.93
C ASN A 83 3.00 10.12 3.86
N ASN A 84 3.94 10.98 3.49
CA ASN A 84 4.26 12.19 4.24
C ASN A 84 3.08 13.16 4.27
N ASP A 85 2.41 13.38 3.13
CA ASP A 85 1.21 14.22 3.05
C ASP A 85 0.12 13.74 4.01
N GLY A 86 -0.15 12.43 4.03
CA GLY A 86 -1.13 11.83 4.93
C GLY A 86 -0.76 11.97 6.40
N VAL A 87 0.52 11.77 6.75
CA VAL A 87 1.03 11.95 8.12
C VAL A 87 0.94 13.41 8.55
N ASP A 88 1.26 14.35 7.68
CA ASP A 88 1.25 15.78 7.99
C ASP A 88 -0.18 16.31 8.17
N LEU A 89 -1.14 15.85 7.37
CA LEU A 89 -2.57 16.11 7.60
C LEU A 89 -2.99 15.66 9.01
N ALA A 90 -2.59 14.46 9.43
CA ALA A 90 -2.94 13.96 10.76
C ALA A 90 -2.30 14.80 11.88
N LYS A 91 -1.01 15.16 11.75
CA LYS A 91 -0.29 16.00 12.73
C LYS A 91 -0.91 17.39 12.88
N GLN A 92 -1.45 17.96 11.79
CA GLN A 92 -2.14 19.25 11.80
C GLN A 92 -3.55 19.17 12.38
N GLY A 93 -4.01 17.99 12.79
CA GLY A 93 -5.37 17.77 13.31
C GLY A 93 -6.43 17.57 12.23
N ASN A 94 -6.03 17.56 10.95
CA ASN A 94 -6.89 17.29 9.78
C ASN A 94 -7.09 15.77 9.60
N ILE A 95 -7.51 15.09 10.67
CA ILE A 95 -7.57 13.63 10.76
C ILE A 95 -8.49 13.03 9.69
N GLN A 96 -9.65 13.65 9.43
CA GLN A 96 -10.57 13.15 8.41
C GLN A 96 -9.98 13.18 7.00
N GLU A 97 -9.19 14.20 6.67
CA GLU A 97 -8.56 14.30 5.35
C GLU A 97 -7.37 13.34 5.22
N SER A 98 -6.63 13.14 6.30
CA SER A 98 -5.64 12.06 6.39
C SER A 98 -6.28 10.69 6.13
N ILE A 99 -7.42 10.39 6.77
CA ILE A 99 -8.17 9.14 6.53
C ILE A 99 -8.58 9.01 5.06
N LYS A 100 -9.17 10.05 4.45
CA LYS A 100 -9.59 9.99 3.04
C LYS A 100 -8.41 9.70 2.10
N LEU A 101 -7.27 10.36 2.32
CA LEU A 101 -6.05 10.14 1.55
C LEU A 101 -5.54 8.71 1.71
N PHE A 102 -5.37 8.25 2.95
CA PHE A 102 -4.85 6.92 3.23
C PHE A 102 -5.78 5.79 2.79
N VAL A 103 -7.10 5.92 2.97
CA VAL A 103 -8.08 4.95 2.48
C VAL A 103 -8.01 4.83 0.96
N LYS A 104 -7.92 5.95 0.24
CA LYS A 104 -7.77 5.93 -1.22
C LYS A 104 -6.47 5.22 -1.62
N ALA A 105 -5.37 5.54 -0.96
CA ALA A 105 -4.07 4.93 -1.23
C ALA A 105 -4.06 3.42 -0.93
N ALA A 106 -4.62 3.00 0.21
CA ALA A 106 -4.70 1.60 0.62
C ALA A 106 -5.61 0.75 -0.29
N ARG A 107 -6.59 1.36 -0.97
CA ARG A 107 -7.39 0.67 -1.99
C ARG A 107 -6.58 0.40 -3.26
N ALA A 108 -5.73 1.34 -3.67
CA ALA A 108 -4.86 1.17 -4.83
C ALA A 108 -3.64 0.28 -4.53
N MET A 109 -3.18 0.25 -3.27
CA MET A 109 -1.97 -0.46 -2.84
C MET A 109 -2.26 -1.36 -1.62
N PRO A 110 -3.08 -2.42 -1.78
CA PRO A 110 -3.55 -3.22 -0.64
C PRO A 110 -2.46 -4.03 0.05
N GLU A 111 -1.35 -4.32 -0.62
CA GLU A 111 -0.19 -5.03 -0.05
C GLU A 111 0.85 -4.06 0.53
N ASN A 112 0.65 -2.74 0.44
CA ASN A 112 1.57 -1.77 1.02
C ASN A 112 1.43 -1.71 2.56
N LEU A 113 2.38 -2.33 3.24
CA LEU A 113 2.42 -2.43 4.71
C LEU A 113 2.33 -1.05 5.40
N ILE A 114 3.13 -0.08 4.96
CA ILE A 114 3.20 1.26 5.59
C ILE A 114 1.91 2.04 5.40
N ILE A 115 1.33 2.00 4.19
CA ILE A 115 0.06 2.68 3.90
C ILE A 115 -1.08 2.06 4.70
N ASN A 116 -1.17 0.72 4.79
CA ASN A 116 -2.20 0.08 5.63
C ASN A 116 -2.02 0.43 7.12
N LEU A 117 -0.78 0.42 7.64
CA LEU A 117 -0.47 0.84 9.01
C LEU A 117 -0.92 2.28 9.30
N ASN A 118 -0.60 3.21 8.40
CA ASN A 118 -0.96 4.62 8.57
C ASN A 118 -2.46 4.88 8.38
N THR A 119 -3.13 4.08 7.55
CA THR A 119 -4.59 4.11 7.43
C THR A 119 -5.23 3.70 8.76
N ALA A 120 -4.83 2.55 9.31
CA ALA A 120 -5.33 2.06 10.60
C ALA A 120 -5.05 3.07 11.73
N GLN A 121 -3.83 3.62 11.76
CA GLN A 121 -3.43 4.63 12.74
C GLN A 121 -4.30 5.89 12.66
N SER A 122 -4.60 6.38 11.45
CA SER A 122 -5.43 7.58 11.26
C SER A 122 -6.86 7.37 11.73
N ILE A 123 -7.45 6.20 11.46
CA ILE A 123 -8.79 5.84 11.95
C ILE A 123 -8.78 5.67 13.48
N ILE A 124 -7.74 5.08 14.06
CA ILE A 124 -7.60 4.96 15.52
C ILE A 124 -7.46 6.33 16.18
N MET A 125 -6.69 7.26 15.60
CA MET A 125 -6.60 8.64 16.10
C MET A 125 -7.96 9.35 16.07
N PHE A 126 -8.75 9.14 15.01
CA PHE A 126 -10.12 9.64 14.95
C PHE A 126 -10.98 9.08 16.08
N MET A 127 -10.94 7.75 16.30
CA MET A 127 -11.69 7.13 17.39
C MET A 127 -11.28 7.64 18.78
N GLN A 128 -9.99 7.95 18.98
CA GLN A 128 -9.51 8.52 20.25
C GLN A 128 -9.99 9.95 20.48
N LYS A 129 -10.19 10.73 19.40
CA LYS A 129 -10.60 12.13 19.47
C LYS A 129 -12.11 12.29 19.54
N ASP A 130 -12.83 11.61 18.64
CA ASP A 130 -14.26 11.82 18.38
C ASP A 130 -15.14 10.68 18.92
N GLY A 131 -14.52 9.66 19.51
CA GLY A 131 -15.18 8.46 20.01
C GLY A 131 -15.22 7.34 18.98
N ALA A 132 -15.12 6.11 19.45
CA ALA A 132 -15.29 4.93 18.62
C ALA A 132 -16.78 4.69 18.32
N ASN A 133 -17.08 4.28 17.09
CA ASN A 133 -18.38 3.73 16.71
C ASN A 133 -18.18 2.48 15.85
N GLU A 134 -19.28 1.77 15.58
CA GLU A 134 -19.24 0.52 14.81
C GLU A 134 -18.56 0.69 13.45
N ARG A 135 -18.83 1.80 12.74
CA ARG A 135 -18.24 2.07 11.43
C ARG A 135 -16.73 2.27 11.50
N SER A 136 -16.25 3.11 12.41
CA SER A 136 -14.80 3.35 12.55
C SER A 136 -14.06 2.10 13.00
N LEU A 137 -14.68 1.28 13.84
CA LEU A 137 -14.13 -0.01 14.26
C LEU A 137 -14.03 -0.98 13.07
N GLN A 138 -15.09 -1.11 12.27
CA GLN A 138 -15.08 -1.95 11.08
C GLN A 138 -14.03 -1.47 10.06
N GLU A 139 -13.96 -0.17 9.80
CA GLU A 139 -12.99 0.41 8.86
C GLU A 139 -11.54 0.17 9.33
N ALA A 140 -11.22 0.42 10.60
CA ALA A 140 -9.88 0.16 11.13
C ALA A 140 -9.50 -1.33 11.05
N LYS A 141 -10.46 -2.23 11.32
CA LYS A 141 -10.24 -3.67 11.29
C LYS A 141 -9.81 -4.18 9.91
N ILE A 142 -10.36 -3.62 8.82
CA ILE A 142 -9.98 -3.99 7.45
C ILE A 142 -8.46 -3.84 7.25
N TYR A 143 -7.90 -2.69 7.62
CA TYR A 143 -6.49 -2.41 7.40
C TYR A 143 -5.59 -3.16 8.40
N LEU A 144 -6.05 -3.35 9.64
CA LEU A 144 -5.34 -4.19 10.62
C LEU A 144 -5.27 -5.65 10.16
N ASP A 145 -6.33 -6.20 9.58
CA ASP A 145 -6.34 -7.56 9.06
C ASP A 145 -5.40 -7.72 7.86
N ARG A 146 -5.32 -6.71 6.97
CA ARG A 146 -4.33 -6.67 5.89
C ARG A 146 -2.91 -6.69 6.43
N VAL A 147 -2.60 -5.80 7.38
CA VAL A 147 -1.27 -5.77 8.02
C VAL A 147 -0.95 -7.10 8.70
N ARG A 148 -1.93 -7.73 9.38
CA ARG A 148 -1.74 -9.06 9.98
C ARG A 148 -1.35 -10.11 8.93
N GLY A 149 -1.96 -10.07 7.75
CA GLY A 149 -1.62 -10.97 6.64
C GLY A 149 -0.23 -10.73 6.05
N LEU A 150 0.23 -9.47 6.04
CA LEU A 150 1.55 -9.08 5.50
C LEU A 150 2.68 -9.31 6.50
N ASP A 151 2.56 -8.77 7.72
CA ASP A 151 3.55 -8.87 8.78
C ASP A 151 2.88 -8.75 10.16
N SER A 152 2.43 -9.89 10.69
CA SER A 152 1.88 -9.96 12.04
C SER A 152 2.90 -9.69 13.15
N SER A 153 4.20 -9.79 12.88
CA SER A 153 5.26 -9.54 13.87
C SER A 153 5.61 -8.06 14.02
N ASN A 154 5.11 -7.22 13.11
CA ASN A 154 5.41 -5.80 13.06
C ASN A 154 5.12 -5.08 14.39
N GLN A 155 6.11 -4.40 14.96
CA GLN A 155 5.96 -3.73 16.25
C GLN A 155 4.89 -2.62 16.24
N ARG A 156 4.74 -1.89 15.11
CA ARG A 156 3.71 -0.85 14.99
C ARG A 156 2.32 -1.48 14.94
N PHE A 157 2.18 -2.58 14.21
CA PHE A 157 0.94 -3.35 14.17
C PHE A 157 0.51 -3.82 15.57
N GLN A 158 1.43 -4.41 16.33
CA GLN A 158 1.17 -4.89 17.70
C GLN A 158 0.67 -3.77 18.62
N LYS A 159 1.24 -2.56 18.49
CA LYS A 159 0.75 -1.39 19.22
C LYS A 159 -0.64 -0.95 18.76
N LEU A 160 -0.90 -0.91 17.45
CA LEU A 160 -2.19 -0.48 16.90
C LEU A 160 -3.33 -1.45 17.25
N ILE A 161 -3.09 -2.77 17.17
CA ILE A 161 -4.13 -3.76 17.48
C ILE A 161 -4.51 -3.74 18.97
N ALA A 162 -3.54 -3.50 19.87
CA ALA A 162 -3.82 -3.31 21.29
C ALA A 162 -4.73 -2.10 21.52
N ARG A 163 -4.39 -0.94 20.92
CA ARG A 163 -5.22 0.28 21.00
C ARG A 163 -6.61 0.09 20.40
N PHE A 164 -6.70 -0.64 19.29
CA PHE A 164 -7.97 -0.98 18.67
C PHE A 164 -8.87 -1.78 19.62
N HIS A 165 -8.33 -2.79 20.30
CA HIS A 165 -9.10 -3.59 21.26
C HIS A 165 -9.54 -2.79 22.49
N GLU A 166 -8.70 -1.89 23.00
CA GLU A 166 -9.08 -0.97 24.09
C GLU A 166 -10.30 -0.12 23.71
N LEU A 167 -10.27 0.49 22.51
CA LEU A 167 -11.37 1.33 22.00
C LEU A 167 -12.63 0.51 21.70
N ALA A 168 -12.49 -0.69 21.15
CA ALA A 168 -13.61 -1.60 20.89
C ALA A 168 -14.30 -2.06 22.18
N GLY A 169 -13.53 -2.25 23.26
CA GLY A 169 -14.06 -2.61 24.57
C GLY A 169 -14.80 -1.48 25.27
N ALA A 170 -14.34 -0.24 25.08
CA ALA A 170 -14.95 0.96 25.65
C ALA A 170 -16.21 1.44 24.92
N SER A 171 -16.46 0.95 23.71
CA SER A 171 -17.62 1.32 22.88
C SER A 171 -18.90 0.51 23.19
N LYS A 172 -18.84 -0.40 24.17
CA LYS A 172 -19.96 -1.24 24.61
C LYS A 172 -20.80 -0.60 25.72
#